data_AF-A0A7V2QW59-F1
#
_entry.id   AF-A0A7V2QW59-F1
#
_cell.length_a   1.000
_cell.length_b   1.000
_cell.length_c   1.000
_cell.angle_alpha   90.00
_cell.angle_beta   90.00
_cell.angle_gamma   90.00
#
_symmetry.space_group_name_H-M   'P 1'
#
loop_
_entity.id
_entity.type
_entity.pdbx_description
1 polymer ?
#
loop_
_entity_poly.entity_id
_entity_poly.type
_entity_poly.pdbx_seq_one_letter_code
_entity_poly.pdbx_strand_id
1 'polypeptide(L)' 'SKREEWGDRELIADIYHSVANDFFVSGKWECAIENYDKAIMLHPKYIRAHLNKGIALVELGRVEEAREWFRDRAV' A
#
# COMPACT_ATOMS: atom_id res chain seq x y z
N SER A 1 -20.72 12.42 11.23
CA SER A 1 -20.70 13.26 10.00
C SER A 1 -19.84 12.59 8.95
N LYS A 2 -20.13 12.72 7.63
CA LYS A 2 -19.27 12.15 6.56
C LYS A 2 -17.79 12.55 6.69
N ARG A 3 -17.50 13.70 7.31
CA ARG A 3 -16.13 14.18 7.56
C ARG A 3 -15.39 13.38 8.65
N GLU A 4 -16.11 12.92 9.68
CA GLU A 4 -15.55 12.09 10.75
C GLU A 4 -15.30 10.66 10.23
N GLU A 5 -16.25 10.10 9.47
CA GLU A 5 -16.10 8.78 8.83
C GLU A 5 -14.94 8.72 7.82
N TRP A 6 -14.62 9.83 7.15
CA TRP A 6 -13.44 9.93 6.30
C TRP A 6 -12.15 10.00 7.11
N GLY A 7 -12.14 10.77 8.21
CA GLY A 7 -10.98 10.85 9.11
C GLY A 7 -10.61 9.49 9.72
N ASP A 8 -11.61 8.70 10.12
CA ASP A 8 -11.38 7.36 10.66
C ASP A 8 -10.78 6.41 9.62
N ARG A 9 -11.21 6.51 8.36
CA ARG A 9 -10.65 5.69 7.26
C ARG A 9 -9.21 6.05 6.94
N GLU A 10 -8.87 7.33 6.94
CA GLU A 10 -7.49 7.79 6.71
C GLU A 10 -6.56 7.32 7.84
N LEU A 11 -7.02 7.40 9.10
CA LEU A 11 -6.26 6.87 10.23
C LEU A 11 -6.02 5.36 10.12
N ILE A 12 -7.05 4.58 9.76
CA ILE A 12 -6.89 3.13 9.56
C ILE A 12 -5.94 2.84 8.40
N ALA A 13 -5.97 3.64 7.32
CA ALA A 13 -5.03 3.51 6.22
C ALA A 13 -3.58 3.74 6.67
N ASP A 14 -3.33 4.72 7.54
CA ASP A 14 -2.00 4.98 8.11
C ASP A 14 -1.49 3.85 9.01
N ILE A 15 -2.40 3.21 9.76
CA ILE A 15 -2.07 2.03 10.56
C ILE A 15 -1.63 0.89 9.65
N TYR A 16 -2.40 0.59 8.60
CA TYR A 16 -2.01 -0.45 7.65
C TYR A 16 -0.72 -0.13 6.90
N HIS A 17 -0.47 1.14 6.53
CA HIS A 17 0.79 1.56 5.93
C HIS A 17 1.98 1.34 6.88
N SER A 18 1.81 1.65 8.16
CA SER A 18 2.85 1.46 9.17
C SER A 18 3.17 -0.02 9.37
N VAL A 19 2.14 -0.88 9.51
CA VAL A 19 2.30 -2.33 9.62
C VAL A 19 2.95 -2.91 8.35
N ALA A 20 2.59 -2.41 7.17
CA ALA A 20 3.21 -2.82 5.92
C ALA A 20 4.70 -2.47 5.88
N ASN A 21 5.11 -1.31 6.40
CA ASN A 21 6.53 -0.93 6.50
C ASN A 21 7.29 -1.89 7.42
N ASP A 22 6.71 -2.32 8.54
CA ASP A 22 7.35 -3.27 9.46
C ASP A 22 7.59 -4.63 8.79
N PHE A 23 6.61 -5.10 8.01
CA PHE A 23 6.79 -6.31 7.20
C PHE A 23 7.83 -6.12 6.10
N PHE A 24 7.83 -4.94 5.46
CA PHE A 24 8.77 -4.59 4.40
C PHE A 24 10.22 -4.62 4.92
N VAL A 25 10.52 -3.94 6.04
CA VAL A 25 11.87 -3.96 6.61
C VAL A 25 12.29 -5.36 7.10
N SER A 26 11.32 -6.21 7.41
CA SER A 26 11.55 -7.62 7.79
C SER A 26 11.70 -8.56 6.60
N GLY A 27 11.65 -8.06 5.35
CA GLY A 27 11.71 -8.86 4.13
C GLY A 27 10.49 -9.75 3.88
N LYS A 28 9.38 -9.51 4.58
CA LYS A 28 8.12 -10.26 4.45
C LYS A 28 7.24 -9.59 3.40
N TRP A 29 7.64 -9.71 2.14
CA TRP A 29 7.11 -8.91 1.03
C TRP A 29 5.62 -9.14 0.79
N GLU A 30 5.14 -10.38 0.85
CA GLU A 30 3.72 -10.72 0.70
C GLU A 30 2.86 -10.04 1.77
N CYS A 31 3.30 -10.11 3.04
CA CYS A 31 2.61 -9.46 4.15
C CYS A 31 2.62 -7.93 4.00
N ALA A 32 3.72 -7.36 3.50
CA ALA A 32 3.80 -5.93 3.21
C ALA A 32 2.77 -5.54 2.13
N ILE A 33 2.72 -6.29 1.02
CA ILE A 33 1.79 -6.07 -0.09
C ILE A 33 0.33 -6.11 0.40
N GLU A 34 -0.05 -7.13 1.17
CA GLU A 34 -1.41 -7.26 1.71
C GLU A 34 -1.83 -6.06 2.57
N ASN A 35 -0.91 -5.54 3.38
CA ASN A 35 -1.20 -4.38 4.22
C ASN A 35 -1.21 -3.08 3.41
N TYR A 36 -0.34 -2.92 2.41
CA TYR A 36 -0.46 -1.80 1.48
C TYR A 36 -1.78 -1.82 0.72
N ASP A 37 -2.28 -2.99 0.32
CA ASP A 37 -3.59 -3.11 -0.34
C ASP A 37 -4.74 -2.66 0.55
N LYS A 38 -4.70 -2.97 1.84
CA LYS A 38 -5.69 -2.46 2.80
C LYS A 38 -5.60 -0.95 2.97
N ALA A 39 -4.38 -0.39 3.08
CA ALA A 39 -4.18 1.05 3.14
C ALA A 39 -4.74 1.77 1.89
N ILE A 40 -4.51 1.18 0.72
CA ILE A 40 -4.97 1.67 -0.58
C ILE A 40 -6.50 1.59 -0.72
N MET A 41 -7.11 0.51 -0.26
CA MET A 41 -8.56 0.35 -0.29
C MET A 41 -9.27 1.44 0.54
N LEU A 42 -8.66 1.83 1.66
CA LEU A 42 -9.18 2.87 2.56
C LEU A 42 -8.86 4.28 2.06
N HIS A 43 -7.67 4.49 1.50
CA HIS A 43 -7.24 5.74 0.91
C HIS A 43 -6.68 5.49 -0.52
N PRO A 44 -7.53 5.47 -1.56
CA PRO A 44 -7.11 5.13 -2.93
C PRO A 44 -6.08 6.07 -3.56
N LYS A 45 -5.88 7.26 -3.01
CA LYS A 45 -4.86 8.24 -3.45
C LYS A 45 -3.59 8.19 -2.58
N TYR A 46 -3.36 7.11 -1.83
CA TYR A 46 -2.28 7.06 -0.86
C TYR A 46 -0.95 6.76 -1.55
N ILE A 47 -0.33 7.82 -2.09
CA ILE A 47 0.87 7.72 -2.93
C ILE A 47 1.98 6.87 -2.28
N ARG A 48 2.23 7.02 -0.98
CA ARG A 48 3.25 6.23 -0.26
C ARG A 48 2.94 4.74 -0.26
N ALA A 49 1.69 4.34 -0.03
CA ALA A 49 1.29 2.94 -0.04
C ALA A 49 1.42 2.32 -1.44
N HIS A 50 1.10 3.07 -2.50
CA HIS A 50 1.25 2.60 -3.88
C HIS A 50 2.72 2.37 -4.24
N LEU A 51 3.57 3.35 -3.91
CA LEU A 51 4.99 3.30 -4.18
C LEU A 51 5.63 2.10 -3.48
N ASN A 52 5.36 1.95 -2.18
CA ASN A 52 5.96 0.88 -1.41
C ASN A 52 5.43 -0.50 -1.80
N LYS A 53 4.15 -0.64 -2.20
CA LYS A 53 3.64 -1.89 -2.78
C LYS A 53 4.40 -2.26 -4.04
N GLY A 54 4.60 -1.31 -4.95
CA GLY A 54 5.33 -1.55 -6.19
C GLY A 54 6.77 -1.99 -5.93
N ILE A 55 7.45 -1.38 -4.94
CA ILE A 55 8.79 -1.82 -4.52
C ILE A 55 8.72 -3.23 -3.92
N ALA A 56 7.76 -3.52 -3.04
CA ALA A 56 7.61 -4.86 -2.45
C ALA A 56 7.37 -5.95 -3.50
N LEU A 57 6.62 -5.64 -4.57
CA LEU A 57 6.44 -6.54 -5.71
C LEU A 57 7.75 -6.80 -6.46
N VAL A 58 8.59 -5.78 -6.63
CA VAL A 58 9.92 -5.94 -7.25
C VAL A 58 10.82 -6.82 -6.38
N GLU A 59 10.89 -6.56 -5.07
CA GLU A 59 11.70 -7.34 -4.11
C GLU A 59 11.24 -8.81 -4.02
N LEU A 60 9.94 -9.06 -4.20
CA LEU A 60 9.37 -10.41 -4.26
C LEU A 60 9.64 -11.12 -5.61
N GLY A 61 10.23 -10.43 -6.60
CA GLY A 61 10.46 -10.96 -7.95
C GLY A 61 9.24 -10.92 -8.87
N ARG A 62 8.12 -10.31 -8.44
CA ARG A 62 6.89 -10.13 -9.22
C ARG A 62 6.97 -8.85 -10.05
N VAL A 63 8.02 -8.75 -10.86
CA VAL A 63 8.37 -7.52 -11.60
C VAL A 63 7.27 -7.10 -12.57
N GLU A 64 6.64 -8.04 -13.27
CA GLU A 64 5.63 -7.67 -14.27
C GLU A 64 4.37 -7.10 -13.62
N GLU A 65 4.00 -7.63 -12.45
CA GLU A 65 2.91 -7.06 -11.66
C GLU A 65 3.25 -5.68 -11.12
N ALA A 66 4.50 -5.44 -10.71
CA ALA A 66 4.94 -4.11 -10.32
C ALA A 66 4.84 -3.12 -11.51
N ARG A 67 5.24 -3.55 -12.71
CA ARG A 67 5.16 -2.73 -13.93
C ARG A 67 3.72 -2.40 -14.30
N GLU A 68 2.83 -3.38 -14.24
CA GLU A 68 1.40 -3.16 -14.46
C GLU A 68 0.81 -2.22 -13.40
N TRP A 69 1.17 -2.42 -12.13
CA TRP A 69 0.72 -1.59 -11.02
C TRP A 69 1.12 -0.12 -11.16
N PHE A 70 2.37 0.13 -11.55
CA PHE A 70 2.82 1.50 -11.81
C PHE A 70 2.20 2.10 -13.07
N ARG A 71 1.86 1.30 -14.07
CA ARG A 71 1.21 1.79 -15.29
C ARG A 71 -0.23 2.20 -15.05
N ASP A 72 -1.00 1.40 -14.31
CA ASP A 72 -2.42 1.67 -14.01
C ASP A 72 -2.59 2.89 -13.10
N ARG A 73 -1.54 3.23 -12.33
CA ARG A 73 -1.59 4.29 -11.31
C ARG A 73 -0.65 5.46 -11.57
N ALA A 74 0.03 5.45 -12.71
CA ALA A 74 0.62 6.64 -13.31
C ALA A 74 -0.47 7.30 -14.15
N VAL A 75 -0.71 8.58 -13.89
CA VAL A 75 -1.73 9.47 -14.50
C VAL A 75 -3.11 9.41 -13.85
#